data_AF-A0A1M3B9I6-F1
#
_entry.id   AF-A0A1M3B9I6-F1
#
_cell.length_a   1.000
_cell.length_b   1.000
_cell.length_c   1.000
_cell.angle_alpha   90.00
_cell.angle_beta   90.00
_cell.angle_gamma   90.00
#
_symmetry.space_group_name_H-M   'P 1'
#
loop_
_entity.id
_entity.type
_entity.pdbx_description
1 polymer ?
#
loop_
_entity_poly.entity_id
_entity_poly.type
_entity_poly.pdbx_seq_one_letter_code
_entity_poly.pdbx_strand_id
1 'polypeptide(L)'
;MVVAITLNHATSNGIVYQASFEPEKGMNLTSFKINDFELIDQTTRTAFNNRFSGLGPLIGPHFYRRQKDTLPFLRNEDKFSHIAYVKEHGIEDPFSHGIARYAPWKYDHGKWWISGILSGKDKWNDISLAELEGQDFTIRFHAQLTNQGLELDLSIVSDTDSLIGIHYYYYLPEGNGVIKSRVQKTVLIDRKPTNIPSDWDFNKNHELNFNLDREADFTFTPFPNPMAGEIVLETSKYHLLTKYWSNSQENCWQLYHPKDSSYVCIEPISSQDPLHPNLTVSQLKITLFPTLL
;
A
#
# COMPACT_ATOMS: atom_id res chain seq x y z
N MET A 1 21.26 8.86 11.69
CA MET A 1 20.90 7.51 11.22
C MET A 1 19.40 7.37 11.36
N VAL A 2 18.68 7.01 10.30
CA VAL A 2 17.26 6.65 10.40
C VAL A 2 17.19 5.29 11.08
N VAL A 3 16.42 5.19 12.16
CA VAL A 3 16.28 3.95 12.93
C VAL A 3 15.00 3.25 12.49
N ALA A 4 15.13 2.06 11.90
CA ALA A 4 13.98 1.21 11.64
C ALA A 4 13.47 0.59 12.95
N ILE A 5 12.16 0.57 13.14
CA ILE A 5 11.51 -0.11 14.26
C ILE A 5 11.16 -1.52 13.81
N THR A 6 11.65 -2.53 14.52
CA THR A 6 11.41 -3.93 14.19
C THR A 6 10.51 -4.60 15.22
N LEU A 7 9.34 -5.02 14.77
CA LEU A 7 8.38 -5.82 15.51
C LEU A 7 8.78 -7.29 15.43
N ASN A 8 8.63 -8.03 16.53
CA ASN A 8 8.92 -9.45 16.58
C ASN A 8 7.84 -10.21 17.35
N HIS A 9 7.34 -11.29 16.77
CA HIS A 9 6.38 -12.18 17.40
C HIS A 9 6.72 -13.64 17.10
N ALA A 10 6.78 -14.48 18.12
CA ALA A 10 6.98 -15.92 17.98
C ALA A 10 5.69 -16.63 18.39
N THR A 11 5.20 -17.49 17.51
CA THR A 11 4.01 -18.31 17.76
C THR A 11 4.34 -19.51 18.66
N SER A 12 3.31 -20.16 19.19
CA SER A 12 3.47 -21.38 19.99
C SER A 12 4.03 -22.58 19.20
N ASN A 13 3.93 -22.57 17.87
CA ASN A 13 4.48 -23.61 16.99
C ASN A 13 5.89 -23.27 16.44
N GLY A 14 6.53 -22.21 16.96
CA GLY A 14 7.92 -21.86 16.62
C GLY A 14 8.08 -21.03 15.35
N ILE A 15 6.99 -20.61 14.71
CA ILE A 15 7.04 -19.64 13.61
C ILE A 15 7.37 -18.26 14.18
N VAL A 16 8.31 -17.57 13.56
CA VAL A 16 8.69 -16.20 13.94
C VAL A 16 8.22 -15.24 12.85
N TYR A 17 7.37 -14.28 13.21
CA TYR A 17 7.08 -13.14 12.34
C TYR A 17 7.94 -11.95 12.76
N GLN A 18 8.46 -11.25 11.75
CA GLN A 18 9.22 -10.01 11.95
C GLN A 18 8.78 -8.98 10.93
N ALA A 19 8.45 -7.76 11.36
CA ALA A 19 8.10 -6.65 10.47
C ALA A 19 8.89 -5.40 10.86
N SER A 20 9.52 -4.74 9.89
CA SER A 20 10.31 -3.52 10.14
C SER A 20 9.70 -2.31 9.44
N PHE A 21 9.52 -1.22 10.18
CA PHE A 21 8.98 0.05 9.68
C PHE A 21 10.01 1.18 9.81
N GLU A 22 9.98 2.16 8.90
CA GLU A 22 10.78 3.40 9.00
C GLU A 22 9.87 4.63 9.23
N PRO A 23 9.52 4.98 10.49
CA PRO A 23 8.60 6.09 10.79
C PRO A 23 9.08 7.46 10.29
N GLU A 24 10.40 7.71 10.33
CA GLU A 24 11.02 8.93 9.81
C GLU A 24 10.98 9.03 8.27
N LYS A 25 10.59 7.95 7.60
CA LYS A 25 10.40 7.85 6.16
C LYS A 25 9.01 7.32 5.88
N GLY A 26 7.97 8.01 6.36
CA GLY A 26 6.60 7.72 5.96
C GLY A 26 5.97 6.47 6.54
N MET A 27 6.47 5.95 7.67
CA MET A 27 5.98 4.71 8.28
C MET A 27 5.99 3.53 7.29
N ASN A 28 6.88 3.57 6.30
CA ASN A 28 6.92 2.54 5.26
C ASN A 28 7.38 1.21 5.85
N LEU A 29 6.71 0.11 5.49
CA LEU A 29 7.16 -1.25 5.75
C LEU A 29 8.38 -1.53 4.89
N THR A 30 9.47 -1.92 5.51
CA THR A 30 10.77 -2.12 4.86
C THR A 30 11.22 -3.58 4.82
N SER A 31 10.61 -4.43 5.64
CA SER A 31 10.80 -5.88 5.68
C SER A 31 9.58 -6.51 6.34
N PHE A 32 9.14 -7.66 5.83
CA PHE A 32 8.21 -8.54 6.52
C PHE A 32 8.61 -10.00 6.29
N LYS A 33 8.94 -10.70 7.37
CA LYS A 33 9.50 -12.05 7.32
C LYS A 33 8.65 -13.08 8.05
N ILE A 34 8.75 -14.31 7.56
CA ILE A 34 8.38 -15.53 8.27
C ILE A 34 9.64 -16.36 8.45
N ASN A 35 10.04 -16.59 9.69
CA ASN A 35 11.36 -17.09 10.05
C ASN A 35 12.43 -16.23 9.35
N ASP A 36 13.23 -16.84 8.47
CA ASP A 36 14.27 -16.15 7.71
C ASP A 36 13.84 -15.76 6.28
N PHE A 37 12.61 -16.09 5.86
CA PHE A 37 12.11 -15.81 4.51
C PHE A 37 11.51 -14.40 4.42
N GLU A 38 11.98 -13.60 3.47
CA GLU A 38 11.52 -12.23 3.22
C GLU A 38 10.35 -12.20 2.22
N LEU A 39 9.24 -11.58 2.61
CA LEU A 39 8.05 -11.44 1.80
C LEU A 39 8.04 -10.14 0.98
N ILE A 40 8.75 -9.10 1.43
CA ILE A 40 8.83 -7.82 0.73
C ILE A 40 10.05 -7.81 -0.20
N ASP A 41 9.84 -7.49 -1.47
CA ASP A 41 10.91 -7.52 -2.45
C ASP A 41 11.99 -6.45 -2.17
N GLN A 42 13.13 -6.91 -1.66
CA GLN A 42 14.26 -6.05 -1.32
C GLN A 42 15.01 -5.50 -2.54
N THR A 43 14.80 -6.03 -3.75
CA THR A 43 15.40 -5.47 -4.98
C THR A 43 14.89 -4.05 -5.26
N THR A 44 13.70 -3.72 -4.75
CA THR A 44 13.06 -2.40 -4.91
C THR A 44 13.62 -1.34 -3.93
N ARG A 45 14.58 -1.69 -3.06
CA ARG A 45 15.15 -0.78 -2.06
C ARG A 45 15.82 0.45 -2.65
N THR A 46 16.45 0.35 -3.82
CA THR A 46 17.02 1.51 -4.52
C THR A 46 15.94 2.52 -4.88
N ALA A 47 14.81 2.05 -5.40
CA ALA A 47 13.68 2.91 -5.72
C ALA A 47 13.09 3.57 -4.46
N PHE A 48 13.10 2.84 -3.33
CA PHE A 48 12.63 3.37 -2.04
C PHE A 48 13.53 4.50 -1.54
N ASN A 49 14.84 4.29 -1.59
CA ASN A 49 15.81 5.31 -1.15
C ASN A 49 15.79 6.55 -2.04
N ASN A 50 15.53 6.39 -3.34
CA ASN A 50 15.52 7.52 -4.29
C ASN A 50 14.23 8.32 -4.23
N ARG A 51 13.07 7.65 -4.14
CA ARG A 51 11.77 8.30 -4.31
C ARG A 51 10.61 7.70 -3.51
N PHE A 52 10.90 6.91 -2.48
CA PHE A 52 9.87 6.29 -1.61
C PHE A 52 8.89 5.37 -2.38
N SER A 53 9.35 4.77 -3.49
CA SER A 53 8.61 3.73 -4.22
C SER A 53 9.30 2.38 -4.04
N GLY A 54 8.58 1.27 -3.89
CA GLY A 54 9.19 -0.02 -3.55
C GLY A 54 9.17 -0.31 -2.06
N LEU A 55 9.43 -1.56 -1.69
CA LEU A 55 9.21 -2.13 -0.35
C LEU A 55 7.72 -2.13 0.02
N GLY A 56 7.32 -1.48 1.10
CA GLY A 56 5.92 -1.42 1.54
C GLY A 56 5.45 -0.02 1.90
N PRO A 57 5.24 0.86 0.91
CA PRO A 57 4.76 2.20 1.16
C PRO A 57 3.29 2.29 1.55
N LEU A 58 2.96 3.36 2.28
CA LEU A 58 1.57 3.78 2.50
C LEU A 58 1.06 4.60 1.30
N ILE A 59 -0.27 4.63 1.14
CA ILE A 59 -0.96 5.53 0.22
C ILE A 59 -1.83 6.45 1.08
N GLY A 60 -1.74 7.76 0.86
CA GLY A 60 -2.65 8.75 1.43
C GLY A 60 -2.03 10.15 1.53
N PRO A 61 -2.84 11.21 1.41
CA PRO A 61 -4.30 11.20 1.34
C PRO A 61 -4.88 11.10 -0.08
N HIS A 62 -4.05 11.01 -1.13
CA HIS A 62 -4.50 10.83 -2.51
C HIS A 62 -3.80 9.63 -3.17
N PHE A 63 -4.32 9.19 -4.31
CA PHE A 63 -3.74 8.10 -5.11
C PHE A 63 -3.06 8.63 -6.38
N TYR A 64 -2.01 7.93 -6.81
CA TYR A 64 -1.26 8.22 -8.03
C TYR A 64 -0.67 9.64 -8.06
N ARG A 65 -0.94 10.45 -9.08
CA ARG A 65 -0.41 11.81 -9.24
C ARG A 65 -1.59 12.74 -9.35
N ARG A 66 -1.52 13.87 -8.67
CA ARG A 66 -2.48 14.97 -8.84
C ARG A 66 -2.32 15.62 -10.21
N GLN A 67 -3.38 16.31 -10.64
CA GLN A 67 -3.35 17.10 -11.86
C GLN A 67 -2.46 18.32 -11.66
N LYS A 68 -1.76 18.74 -12.72
CA LYS A 68 -0.74 19.81 -12.65
C LYS A 68 -1.28 21.11 -12.05
N ASP A 69 -2.50 21.47 -12.42
CA ASP A 69 -3.21 22.68 -12.01
C ASP A 69 -3.73 22.61 -10.56
N THR A 70 -3.75 21.43 -9.95
CA THR A 70 -4.11 21.24 -8.53
C THR A 70 -2.89 21.09 -7.61
N LEU A 71 -1.67 21.08 -8.17
CA LEU A 71 -0.45 20.96 -7.37
C LEU A 71 -0.21 22.23 -6.52
N PRO A 72 0.00 22.07 -5.20
CA PRO A 72 0.44 23.17 -4.36
C PRO A 72 1.78 23.73 -4.81
N PHE A 73 1.98 25.03 -4.64
CA PHE A 73 3.29 25.64 -4.85
C PHE A 73 4.26 25.20 -3.74
N LEU A 74 5.26 24.40 -4.08
CA LEU A 74 6.30 24.01 -3.14
C LEU A 74 7.38 25.08 -3.01
N ARG A 75 7.54 25.62 -1.79
CA ARG A 75 8.70 26.43 -1.41
C ARG A 75 9.86 25.50 -1.01
N ASN A 76 11.09 25.89 -1.33
CA ASN A 76 12.32 25.21 -0.89
C ASN A 76 12.34 23.70 -1.22
N GLU A 77 12.03 23.37 -2.47
CA GLU A 77 12.02 21.99 -2.96
C GLU A 77 13.34 21.23 -2.72
N ASP A 78 14.46 21.95 -2.69
CA ASP A 78 15.81 21.45 -2.41
C ASP A 78 15.94 20.77 -1.04
N LYS A 79 15.03 21.04 -0.10
CA LYS A 79 14.98 20.38 1.21
C LYS A 79 14.44 18.96 1.17
N PHE A 80 13.85 18.52 0.05
CA PHE A 80 13.23 17.21 -0.09
C PHE A 80 14.04 16.37 -1.08
N SER A 81 14.80 15.41 -0.56
CA SER A 81 15.80 14.65 -1.34
C SER A 81 15.23 13.93 -2.57
N HIS A 82 13.99 13.46 -2.52
CA HIS A 82 13.35 12.77 -3.64
C HIS A 82 12.95 13.73 -4.78
N ILE A 83 12.79 15.03 -4.52
CA ILE A 83 12.29 15.98 -5.52
C ILE A 83 13.28 16.17 -6.67
N ALA A 84 14.58 16.11 -6.39
CA ALA A 84 15.60 16.14 -7.44
C ALA A 84 15.43 14.95 -8.42
N TYR A 85 15.25 13.75 -7.88
CA TYR A 85 15.06 12.54 -8.67
C TYR A 85 13.79 12.61 -9.53
N VAL A 86 12.64 12.99 -8.95
CA VAL A 86 11.36 13.02 -9.68
C VAL A 86 11.39 14.06 -10.82
N LYS A 87 12.01 15.23 -10.60
CA LYS A 87 12.16 16.26 -11.63
C LYS A 87 13.06 15.83 -12.78
N GLU A 88 14.18 15.18 -12.49
CA GLU A 88 15.08 14.63 -13.52
C GLU A 88 14.36 13.63 -14.43
N HIS A 89 13.33 12.95 -13.92
CA HIS A 89 12.51 11.98 -14.65
C HIS A 89 11.20 12.55 -15.20
N GLY A 90 11.04 13.88 -15.22
CA GLY A 90 9.87 14.55 -15.81
C GLY A 90 8.55 14.33 -15.04
N ILE A 91 8.62 13.98 -13.76
CA ILE A 91 7.44 13.79 -12.91
C ILE A 91 7.10 15.13 -12.25
N GLU A 92 5.87 15.60 -12.47
CA GLU A 92 5.42 16.91 -11.97
C GLU A 92 4.96 16.88 -10.51
N ASP A 93 4.19 15.87 -10.08
CA ASP A 93 3.77 15.71 -8.69
C ASP A 93 4.89 15.05 -7.86
N PRO A 94 5.55 15.78 -6.94
CA PRO A 94 6.64 15.22 -6.16
C PRO A 94 6.17 14.20 -5.12
N PHE A 95 4.90 14.25 -4.72
CA PHE A 95 4.33 13.42 -3.66
C PHE A 95 3.29 12.46 -4.21
N SER A 96 3.65 11.72 -5.27
CA SER A 96 2.76 10.69 -5.80
C SER A 96 2.32 9.72 -4.70
N HIS A 97 1.04 9.33 -4.70
CA HIS A 97 0.35 8.55 -3.67
C HIS A 97 0.26 9.23 -2.29
N GLY A 98 0.38 10.56 -2.27
CA GLY A 98 0.21 11.38 -1.08
C GLY A 98 1.39 11.37 -0.12
N ILE A 99 1.39 12.38 0.74
CA ILE A 99 2.50 12.68 1.66
C ILE A 99 2.79 11.57 2.71
N ALA A 100 1.85 10.64 2.96
CA ALA A 100 1.95 9.63 4.01
C ALA A 100 3.21 8.76 3.94
N ARG A 101 3.67 8.41 2.73
CA ARG A 101 4.88 7.60 2.51
C ARG A 101 6.19 8.38 2.53
N TYR A 102 6.15 9.70 2.72
CA TYR A 102 7.34 10.54 2.66
C TYR A 102 7.67 11.15 4.02
N ALA A 103 6.65 11.74 4.67
CA ALA A 103 6.86 12.56 5.85
C ALA A 103 7.22 11.73 7.09
N PRO A 104 8.00 12.30 8.03
CA PRO A 104 8.21 11.70 9.35
C PRO A 104 6.91 11.64 10.15
N TRP A 105 6.66 10.51 10.82
CA TRP A 105 5.48 10.30 11.66
C TRP A 105 5.78 10.58 13.14
N LYS A 106 4.76 11.00 13.89
CA LYS A 106 4.77 10.88 15.36
C LYS A 106 4.30 9.48 15.71
N TYR A 107 5.09 8.73 16.48
CA TYR A 107 4.81 7.32 16.74
C TYR A 107 5.17 6.89 18.16
N ASP A 108 4.59 5.77 18.55
CA ASP A 108 4.94 4.97 19.72
C ASP A 108 4.96 3.50 19.31
N HIS A 109 5.74 2.67 19.99
CA HIS A 109 5.86 1.27 19.65
C HIS A 109 6.14 0.37 20.85
N GLY A 110 5.68 -0.87 20.73
CA GLY A 110 6.06 -1.97 21.60
C GLY A 110 6.93 -2.99 20.88
N LYS A 111 7.02 -4.18 21.46
CA LYS A 111 7.78 -5.30 20.87
C LYS A 111 7.11 -5.89 19.63
N TRP A 112 5.77 -5.89 19.59
CA TRP A 112 4.97 -6.53 18.54
C TRP A 112 3.96 -5.58 17.92
N TRP A 113 4.02 -4.28 18.21
CA TRP A 113 3.12 -3.29 17.63
C TRP A 113 3.82 -1.95 17.45
N ILE A 114 3.31 -1.15 16.52
CA ILE A 114 3.67 0.27 16.32
C ILE A 114 2.42 1.06 15.95
N SER A 115 2.28 2.25 16.51
CA SER A 115 1.17 3.16 16.23
C SER A 115 1.71 4.53 15.87
N GLY A 116 1.09 5.20 14.91
CA GLY A 116 1.50 6.52 14.48
C GLY A 116 0.32 7.43 14.12
N ILE A 117 0.57 8.73 14.20
CA ILE A 117 -0.33 9.77 13.73
C ILE A 117 0.47 10.72 12.83
N LEU A 118 -0.10 11.06 11.68
CA LEU A 118 0.40 12.08 10.78
C LEU A 118 -0.69 13.12 10.57
N SER A 119 -0.40 14.39 10.83
CA SER A 119 -1.36 15.49 10.69
C SER A 119 -0.87 16.54 9.71
N GLY A 120 -1.80 17.17 8.98
CA GLY A 120 -1.53 18.34 8.16
C GLY A 120 -0.86 19.50 8.92
N LYS A 121 -1.01 19.54 10.25
CA LYS A 121 -0.37 20.51 11.14
C LYS A 121 1.08 20.18 11.50
N ASP A 122 1.51 18.95 11.27
CA ASP A 122 2.90 18.57 11.46
C ASP A 122 3.78 19.30 10.46
N LYS A 123 5.04 19.51 10.81
CA LYS A 123 6.00 20.22 9.97
C LYS A 123 7.07 19.27 9.47
N TRP A 124 7.37 19.37 8.18
CA TRP A 124 8.55 18.78 7.57
C TRP A 124 9.34 19.88 6.88
N ASN A 125 10.61 20.05 7.26
CA ASN A 125 11.47 21.11 6.75
C ASN A 125 10.90 22.54 6.93
N ASP A 126 10.22 22.76 8.07
CA ASP A 126 9.50 23.98 8.49
C ASP A 126 8.20 24.30 7.73
N ILE A 127 7.81 23.45 6.77
CA ILE A 127 6.58 23.57 5.98
C ILE A 127 5.53 22.63 6.58
N SER A 128 4.28 23.08 6.72
CA SER A 128 3.22 22.20 7.20
C SER A 128 2.87 21.13 6.16
N LEU A 129 2.52 19.93 6.59
CA LEU A 129 2.12 18.88 5.66
C LEU A 129 0.84 19.26 4.88
N ALA A 130 -0.05 20.05 5.47
CA ALA A 130 -1.22 20.59 4.78
C ALA A 130 -0.84 21.54 3.63
N GLU A 131 0.25 22.31 3.75
CA GLU A 131 0.75 23.16 2.67
C GLU A 131 1.34 22.33 1.51
N LEU A 132 2.07 21.24 1.84
CA LEU A 132 2.63 20.33 0.83
C LEU A 132 1.55 19.54 0.08
N GLU A 133 0.50 19.17 0.79
CA GLU A 133 -0.57 18.33 0.28
C GLU A 133 -1.72 19.15 -0.34
N GLY A 134 -1.91 20.41 0.09
CA GLY A 134 -2.97 21.29 -0.36
C GLY A 134 -4.30 21.15 0.39
N GLN A 135 -4.33 20.35 1.46
CA GLN A 135 -5.52 20.06 2.27
C GLN A 135 -5.12 19.70 3.71
N ASP A 136 -5.97 19.97 4.70
CA ASP A 136 -5.71 19.54 6.09
C ASP A 136 -6.22 18.11 6.31
N PHE A 137 -5.49 17.33 7.11
CA PHE A 137 -5.80 15.93 7.33
C PHE A 137 -5.25 15.43 8.67
N THR A 138 -5.75 14.27 9.08
CA THR A 138 -5.17 13.44 10.14
C THR A 138 -5.26 11.98 9.73
N ILE A 139 -4.11 11.34 9.55
CA ILE A 139 -3.98 9.91 9.29
C ILE A 139 -3.57 9.22 10.58
N ARG A 140 -4.19 8.08 10.87
CA ARG A 140 -3.78 7.17 11.94
C ARG A 140 -3.36 5.85 11.34
N PHE A 141 -2.28 5.31 11.88
CA PHE A 141 -1.70 4.04 11.51
C PHE A 141 -1.52 3.21 12.77
N HIS A 142 -1.91 1.95 12.71
CA HIS A 142 -1.54 0.94 13.70
C HIS A 142 -1.13 -0.32 12.98
N ALA A 143 -0.03 -0.92 13.41
CA ALA A 143 0.40 -2.24 12.97
C ALA A 143 0.71 -3.13 14.16
N GLN A 144 0.31 -4.39 14.09
CA GLN A 144 0.58 -5.39 15.11
C GLN A 144 0.90 -6.74 14.49
N LEU A 145 1.94 -7.39 15.00
CA LEU A 145 2.18 -8.80 14.75
C LEU A 145 1.34 -9.66 15.71
N THR A 146 0.65 -10.65 15.15
CA THR A 146 -0.16 -11.60 15.89
C THR A 146 0.31 -13.03 15.61
N ASN A 147 -0.38 -14.03 16.18
CA ASN A 147 -0.10 -15.44 15.88
C ASN A 147 -0.37 -15.81 14.41
N GLN A 148 -1.03 -14.93 13.66
CA GLN A 148 -1.49 -15.20 12.30
C GLN A 148 -0.71 -14.42 11.24
N GLY A 149 0.00 -13.36 11.61
CA GLY A 149 0.79 -12.54 10.69
C GLY A 149 0.78 -11.06 11.09
N LEU A 150 0.65 -10.17 10.12
CA LEU A 150 0.67 -8.71 10.31
C LEU A 150 -0.72 -8.12 10.13
N GLU A 151 -1.23 -7.44 11.16
CA GLU A 151 -2.46 -6.67 11.13
C GLU A 151 -2.16 -5.18 11.02
N LEU A 152 -2.95 -4.47 10.21
CA LEU A 152 -2.88 -3.03 9.99
C LEU A 152 -4.28 -2.42 10.21
N ASP A 153 -4.35 -1.31 10.92
CA ASP A 153 -5.54 -0.45 11.02
C ASP A 153 -5.16 0.96 10.55
N LEU A 154 -5.76 1.39 9.45
CA LEU A 154 -5.50 2.64 8.77
C LEU A 154 -6.76 3.49 8.80
N SER A 155 -6.65 4.76 9.12
CA SER A 155 -7.77 5.70 8.97
C SER A 155 -7.29 7.09 8.61
N ILE A 156 -8.16 7.83 7.92
CA ILE A 156 -7.94 9.22 7.58
C ILE A 156 -9.22 10.02 7.84
N VAL A 157 -9.03 11.25 8.32
CA VAL A 157 -10.03 12.32 8.35
C VAL A 157 -9.39 13.53 7.66
N SER A 158 -10.08 14.10 6.68
CA SER A 158 -9.63 15.25 5.90
C SER A 158 -10.73 16.28 5.72
N ASP A 159 -10.37 17.50 5.33
CA ASP A 159 -11.32 18.56 4.96
C ASP A 159 -11.85 18.45 3.52
N THR A 160 -11.17 17.69 2.67
CA THR A 160 -11.53 17.36 1.28
C THR A 160 -11.60 15.84 1.07
N ASP A 161 -12.02 15.41 -0.12
CA ASP A 161 -12.05 13.99 -0.47
C ASP A 161 -10.64 13.38 -0.43
N SER A 162 -10.53 12.23 0.23
CA SER A 162 -9.26 11.54 0.47
C SER A 162 -9.43 10.03 0.51
N LEU A 163 -8.29 9.33 0.55
CA LEU A 163 -8.22 7.90 0.71
C LEU A 163 -6.99 7.48 1.51
N ILE A 164 -7.00 6.24 1.97
CA ILE A 164 -5.88 5.58 2.62
C ILE A 164 -5.74 4.15 2.07
N GLY A 165 -4.51 3.66 1.98
CA GLY A 165 -4.22 2.31 1.52
C GLY A 165 -2.76 1.91 1.71
N ILE A 166 -2.40 0.76 1.17
CA ILE A 166 -1.01 0.28 1.12
C ILE A 166 -0.60 0.00 -0.32
N HIS A 167 0.69 0.13 -0.61
CA HIS A 167 1.28 -0.21 -1.90
C HIS A 167 2.46 -1.16 -1.68
N TYR A 168 2.20 -2.38 -1.19
CA TYR A 168 3.26 -3.32 -0.80
C TYR A 168 3.75 -4.16 -1.97
N TYR A 169 5.08 -4.25 -2.12
CA TYR A 169 5.79 -4.96 -3.18
C TYR A 169 6.18 -6.34 -2.65
N TYR A 170 5.33 -7.32 -2.88
CA TYR A 170 5.57 -8.70 -2.45
C TYR A 170 6.50 -9.42 -3.41
N TYR A 171 7.48 -10.13 -2.86
CA TYR A 171 8.50 -10.85 -3.62
C TYR A 171 7.88 -12.01 -4.41
N LEU A 172 8.20 -12.10 -5.70
CA LEU A 172 7.87 -13.23 -6.57
C LEU A 172 9.12 -14.09 -6.79
N PRO A 173 9.26 -15.23 -6.07
CA PRO A 173 10.31 -16.19 -6.36
C PRO A 173 10.27 -16.61 -7.83
N GLU A 174 11.40 -16.50 -8.51
CA GLU A 174 11.53 -16.84 -9.94
C GLU A 174 10.63 -15.99 -10.87
N GLY A 175 10.09 -14.86 -10.38
CA GLY A 175 9.23 -13.96 -11.16
C GLY A 175 7.82 -14.50 -11.43
N ASN A 176 7.41 -15.58 -10.77
CA ASN A 176 6.14 -16.25 -11.05
C ASN A 176 5.20 -16.26 -9.84
N GLY A 177 3.90 -16.26 -10.10
CA GLY A 177 2.86 -16.43 -9.08
C GLY A 177 1.46 -16.40 -9.66
N VAL A 178 0.48 -16.68 -8.81
CA VAL A 178 -0.95 -16.62 -9.15
C VAL A 178 -1.69 -15.81 -8.09
N ILE A 179 -2.52 -14.87 -8.54
CA ILE A 179 -3.46 -14.15 -7.70
C ILE A 179 -4.81 -14.84 -7.75
N LYS A 180 -5.39 -15.15 -6.59
CA LYS A 180 -6.74 -15.68 -6.47
C LYS A 180 -7.60 -14.76 -5.62
N SER A 181 -8.78 -14.39 -6.12
CA SER A 181 -9.72 -13.56 -5.35
C SER A 181 -11.15 -13.73 -5.86
N ARG A 182 -12.12 -13.34 -5.04
CA ARG A 182 -13.52 -13.22 -5.45
C ARG A 182 -13.87 -11.76 -5.71
N VAL A 183 -14.19 -11.44 -6.96
CA VAL A 183 -14.32 -10.06 -7.44
C VAL A 183 -15.62 -9.84 -8.21
N GLN A 184 -16.03 -8.57 -8.35
CA GLN A 184 -17.15 -8.22 -9.23
C GLN A 184 -16.82 -8.56 -10.70
N LYS A 185 -17.86 -8.60 -11.55
CA LYS A 185 -17.69 -8.88 -12.99
C LYS A 185 -17.06 -7.73 -13.77
N THR A 186 -16.90 -6.59 -13.11
CA THR A 186 -16.29 -5.39 -13.67
C THR A 186 -14.96 -5.15 -12.98
N VAL A 187 -13.96 -4.76 -13.78
CA VAL A 187 -12.60 -4.39 -13.37
C VAL A 187 -12.29 -3.02 -14.00
N LEU A 188 -11.47 -2.21 -13.35
CA LEU A 188 -10.91 -1.02 -14.00
C LEU A 188 -9.62 -1.40 -14.71
N ILE A 189 -9.59 -1.21 -16.04
CA ILE A 189 -8.40 -1.35 -16.88
C ILE A 189 -8.18 -0.01 -17.56
N ASP A 190 -6.98 0.55 -17.48
CA ASP A 190 -6.69 1.91 -17.95
C ASP A 190 -7.72 2.93 -17.44
N ARG A 191 -8.14 2.76 -16.18
CA ARG A 191 -9.13 3.62 -15.49
C ARG A 191 -10.53 3.56 -16.08
N LYS A 192 -10.84 2.54 -16.89
CA LYS A 192 -12.16 2.35 -17.51
C LYS A 192 -12.83 1.09 -16.97
N PRO A 193 -14.07 1.20 -16.46
CA PRO A 193 -14.87 0.04 -16.09
C PRO A 193 -15.07 -0.86 -17.31
N THR A 194 -14.59 -2.08 -17.22
CA THR A 194 -14.66 -3.09 -18.27
C THR A 194 -15.10 -4.41 -17.66
N ASN A 195 -15.86 -5.22 -18.39
CA ASN A 195 -16.12 -6.59 -17.95
C ASN A 195 -14.78 -7.36 -17.83
N ILE A 196 -14.67 -8.28 -16.88
CA ILE A 196 -13.51 -9.17 -16.78
C ILE A 196 -13.31 -9.83 -18.16
N PRO A 197 -12.11 -9.72 -18.77
CA PRO A 197 -11.84 -10.29 -20.08
C PRO A 197 -12.13 -11.79 -20.13
N SER A 198 -12.74 -12.25 -21.23
CA SER A 198 -13.18 -13.63 -21.35
C SER A 198 -12.05 -14.66 -21.44
N ASP A 199 -10.83 -14.20 -21.74
CA ASP A 199 -9.61 -15.01 -21.75
C ASP A 199 -8.97 -15.15 -20.36
N TRP A 200 -9.47 -14.45 -19.35
CA TRP A 200 -9.03 -14.63 -17.96
C TRP A 200 -9.74 -15.82 -17.33
N ASP A 201 -9.08 -16.51 -16.40
CA ASP A 201 -9.71 -17.57 -15.61
C ASP A 201 -10.62 -16.92 -14.54
N PHE A 202 -11.82 -16.53 -14.98
CA PHE A 202 -12.88 -15.97 -14.16
C PHE A 202 -14.18 -16.74 -14.38
N ASN A 203 -14.75 -17.27 -13.30
CA ASN A 203 -15.89 -18.17 -13.41
C ASN A 203 -17.22 -17.59 -12.88
N LYS A 204 -18.31 -18.34 -13.07
CA LYS A 204 -19.67 -17.94 -12.65
C LYS A 204 -19.83 -17.71 -11.13
N ASN A 205 -18.91 -18.23 -10.30
CA ASN A 205 -18.90 -18.05 -8.85
C ASN A 205 -18.12 -16.79 -8.42
N HIS A 206 -17.72 -15.97 -9.40
CA HIS A 206 -16.92 -14.75 -9.23
C HIS A 206 -15.48 -15.00 -8.78
N GLU A 207 -14.97 -16.22 -8.98
CA GLU A 207 -13.58 -16.57 -8.65
C GLU A 207 -12.69 -16.19 -9.83
N LEU A 208 -11.68 -15.36 -9.56
CA LEU A 208 -10.61 -14.98 -10.47
C LEU A 208 -9.34 -15.73 -10.07
N ASN A 209 -8.69 -16.40 -11.03
CA ASN A 209 -7.30 -16.84 -10.94
C ASN A 209 -6.49 -16.09 -12.02
N PHE A 210 -5.62 -15.20 -11.60
CA PHE A 210 -4.81 -14.38 -12.49
C PHE A 210 -3.34 -14.79 -12.41
N ASN A 211 -2.80 -15.34 -13.50
CA ASN A 211 -1.38 -15.67 -13.60
C ASN A 211 -0.54 -14.39 -13.75
N LEU A 212 0.55 -14.30 -12.99
CA LEU A 212 1.52 -13.21 -13.04
C LEU A 212 2.62 -13.48 -14.08
N ASP A 213 2.27 -14.10 -15.21
CA ASP A 213 3.16 -14.30 -16.36
C ASP A 213 3.09 -13.14 -17.38
N ARG A 214 2.28 -12.14 -17.06
CA ARG A 214 1.97 -10.96 -17.86
C ARG A 214 1.82 -9.75 -16.97
N GLU A 215 1.97 -8.57 -17.55
CA GLU A 215 1.77 -7.32 -16.83
C GLU A 215 0.35 -7.20 -16.27
N ALA A 216 0.25 -6.52 -15.14
CA ALA A 216 -1.02 -6.18 -14.51
C ALA A 216 -0.99 -4.73 -14.01
N ASP A 217 -2.08 -4.01 -14.26
CA ASP A 217 -2.40 -2.73 -13.64
C ASP A 217 -3.93 -2.59 -13.62
N PHE A 218 -4.55 -3.24 -12.63
CA PHE A 218 -6.00 -3.46 -12.60
C PHE A 218 -6.57 -3.14 -11.23
N THR A 219 -7.73 -2.49 -11.19
CA THR A 219 -8.48 -2.25 -9.95
C THR A 219 -9.70 -3.16 -9.87
N PHE A 220 -9.81 -3.91 -8.78
CA PHE A 220 -10.89 -4.85 -8.54
C PHE A 220 -11.74 -4.43 -7.34
N THR A 221 -13.04 -4.70 -7.43
CA THR A 221 -14.00 -4.52 -6.32
C THR A 221 -14.38 -5.89 -5.76
N PRO A 222 -14.48 -6.05 -4.43
CA PRO A 222 -14.70 -7.37 -3.83
C PRO A 222 -16.12 -7.92 -4.08
N PHE A 223 -16.25 -9.25 -3.99
CA PHE A 223 -17.51 -9.98 -4.05
C PHE A 223 -17.50 -11.20 -3.09
N PRO A 224 -18.63 -11.60 -2.47
CA PRO A 224 -19.95 -10.97 -2.49
C PRO A 224 -20.11 -9.83 -1.47
N ASN A 225 -19.16 -9.68 -0.56
CA ASN A 225 -19.20 -8.61 0.43
C ASN A 225 -18.56 -7.35 -0.16
N PRO A 226 -19.31 -6.26 -0.41
CA PRO A 226 -18.74 -5.04 -0.99
C PRO A 226 -17.83 -4.28 -0.02
N MET A 227 -17.77 -4.66 1.25
CA MET A 227 -16.96 -3.99 2.28
C MET A 227 -15.69 -4.76 2.65
N ALA A 228 -15.46 -5.96 2.10
CA ALA A 228 -14.33 -6.79 2.47
C ALA A 228 -13.89 -7.70 1.32
N GLY A 229 -12.58 -7.83 1.14
CA GLY A 229 -11.99 -8.73 0.15
C GLY A 229 -10.99 -9.70 0.76
N GLU A 230 -10.83 -10.84 0.08
CA GLU A 230 -9.79 -11.82 0.34
C GLU A 230 -9.00 -12.03 -0.95
N ILE A 231 -7.68 -11.91 -0.87
CA ILE A 231 -6.77 -11.98 -2.01
C ILE A 231 -5.65 -12.94 -1.62
N VAL A 232 -5.46 -14.00 -2.38
CA VAL A 232 -4.38 -14.97 -2.17
C VAL A 232 -3.33 -14.76 -3.24
N LEU A 233 -2.09 -14.55 -2.82
CA LEU A 233 -0.92 -14.70 -3.66
C LEU A 233 -0.31 -16.08 -3.42
N GLU A 234 -0.27 -16.91 -4.45
CA GLU A 234 0.43 -18.19 -4.44
C GLU A 234 1.73 -18.10 -5.23
N THR A 235 2.82 -18.56 -4.63
CA THR A 235 4.14 -18.63 -5.25
C THR A 235 4.73 -20.04 -5.07
N SER A 236 5.93 -20.29 -5.60
CA SER A 236 6.65 -21.55 -5.36
C SER A 236 7.23 -21.70 -3.95
N LYS A 237 7.24 -20.64 -3.12
CA LYS A 237 7.87 -20.64 -1.77
C LYS A 237 6.92 -20.33 -0.63
N TYR A 238 5.85 -19.59 -0.90
CA TYR A 238 4.92 -19.16 0.14
C TYR A 238 3.53 -18.87 -0.44
N HIS A 239 2.54 -18.89 0.44
CA HIS A 239 1.21 -18.33 0.22
C HIS A 239 1.03 -17.09 1.10
N LEU A 240 0.45 -16.04 0.55
CA LEU A 240 0.02 -14.87 1.31
C LEU A 240 -1.46 -14.65 1.10
N LEU A 241 -2.25 -14.82 2.15
CA LEU A 241 -3.64 -14.40 2.19
C LEU A 241 -3.70 -12.97 2.75
N THR A 242 -4.18 -12.04 1.94
CA THR A 242 -4.51 -10.67 2.34
C THR A 242 -6.01 -10.60 2.55
N LYS A 243 -6.45 -10.31 3.77
CA LYS A 243 -7.83 -9.94 4.06
C LYS A 243 -7.89 -8.46 4.32
N TYR A 244 -8.94 -7.81 3.85
CA TYR A 244 -9.19 -6.44 4.23
C TYR A 244 -10.67 -6.17 4.46
N TRP A 245 -10.95 -5.15 5.25
CA TRP A 245 -12.29 -4.66 5.55
C TRP A 245 -12.29 -3.13 5.59
N SER A 246 -13.33 -2.52 5.04
CA SER A 246 -13.60 -1.09 5.11
C SER A 246 -14.93 -0.84 5.81
N ASN A 247 -15.07 0.31 6.46
CA ASN A 247 -16.34 0.77 7.02
C ASN A 247 -17.31 1.30 5.94
N SER A 248 -16.87 1.35 4.68
CA SER A 248 -17.63 1.79 3.52
C SER A 248 -17.51 0.82 2.35
N GLN A 249 -18.51 0.80 1.47
CA GLN A 249 -18.43 0.10 0.18
C GLN A 249 -17.47 0.81 -0.79
N GLU A 250 -17.09 2.05 -0.51
CA GLU A 250 -16.03 2.80 -1.20
C GLU A 250 -14.65 2.19 -0.89
N ASN A 251 -14.38 1.03 -1.46
CA ASN A 251 -13.10 0.36 -1.39
C ASN A 251 -12.85 -0.47 -2.66
N CYS A 252 -11.57 -0.72 -2.92
CA CYS A 252 -11.12 -1.62 -3.95
C CYS A 252 -9.79 -2.25 -3.52
N TRP A 253 -9.21 -3.05 -4.41
CA TRP A 253 -7.79 -3.34 -4.38
C TRP A 253 -7.18 -3.23 -5.77
N GLN A 254 -5.96 -2.70 -5.85
CA GLN A 254 -5.20 -2.65 -7.10
C GLN A 254 -4.17 -3.78 -7.15
N LEU A 255 -4.09 -4.40 -8.33
CA LEU A 255 -3.06 -5.35 -8.71
C LEU A 255 -2.09 -4.65 -9.66
N TYR A 256 -0.83 -4.55 -9.27
CA TYR A 256 0.22 -4.03 -10.14
C TYR A 256 1.38 -5.01 -10.24
N HIS A 257 1.75 -5.39 -11.45
CA HIS A 257 2.91 -6.24 -11.71
C HIS A 257 3.51 -5.82 -13.06
N PRO A 258 4.68 -5.18 -13.08
CA PRO A 258 5.42 -5.01 -14.32
C PRO A 258 5.85 -6.37 -14.85
N LYS A 259 5.79 -6.55 -16.16
CA LYS A 259 6.27 -7.76 -16.82
C LYS A 259 7.72 -8.09 -16.41
N ASP A 260 7.97 -9.37 -16.15
CA ASP A 260 9.29 -9.93 -15.80
C ASP A 260 9.90 -9.35 -14.50
N SER A 261 9.09 -8.69 -13.66
CA SER A 261 9.55 -8.14 -12.38
C SER A 261 9.61 -9.20 -11.28
N SER A 262 10.47 -8.97 -10.29
CA SER A 262 10.60 -9.82 -9.10
C SER A 262 9.54 -9.56 -8.03
N TYR A 263 8.51 -8.76 -8.33
CA TYR A 263 7.49 -8.40 -7.35
C TYR A 263 6.09 -8.31 -7.94
N VAL A 264 5.09 -8.38 -7.06
CA VAL A 264 3.71 -7.98 -7.33
C VAL A 264 3.23 -7.04 -6.23
N CYS A 265 2.43 -6.06 -6.60
CA CYS A 265 1.75 -5.18 -5.66
C CYS A 265 0.30 -5.58 -5.51
N ILE A 266 -0.14 -5.73 -4.25
CA ILE A 266 -1.53 -5.96 -3.87
C ILE A 266 -1.90 -4.82 -2.94
N GLU A 267 -2.86 -4.00 -3.36
CA GLU A 267 -3.05 -2.67 -2.81
C GLU A 267 -4.51 -2.48 -2.36
N PRO A 268 -4.92 -2.98 -1.18
CA PRO A 268 -6.19 -2.57 -0.58
C PRO A 268 -6.25 -1.05 -0.39
N ILE A 269 -7.32 -0.41 -0.89
CA ILE A 269 -7.50 1.05 -0.91
C ILE A 269 -8.94 1.40 -0.49
N SER A 270 -9.09 2.47 0.29
CA SER A 270 -10.38 2.97 0.80
C SER A 270 -11.17 3.85 -0.19
N SER A 271 -11.15 3.52 -1.49
CA SER A 271 -11.97 4.18 -2.52
C SER A 271 -12.31 3.17 -3.62
N GLN A 272 -13.49 3.24 -4.23
CA GLN A 272 -13.79 2.42 -5.43
C GLN A 272 -13.12 2.97 -6.70
N ASP A 273 -12.99 4.30 -6.79
CA ASP A 273 -12.22 4.99 -7.83
C ASP A 273 -11.08 5.75 -7.15
N PRO A 274 -9.89 5.15 -6.99
CA PRO A 274 -8.79 5.79 -6.28
C PRO A 274 -8.36 7.14 -6.87
N LEU A 275 -8.58 7.41 -8.15
CA LEU A 275 -8.23 8.70 -8.75
C LEU A 275 -9.24 9.81 -8.42
N HIS A 276 -10.45 9.42 -8.02
CA HIS A 276 -11.54 10.34 -7.67
C HIS A 276 -12.19 9.86 -6.36
N PRO A 277 -11.46 9.90 -5.22
CA PRO A 277 -12.07 9.61 -3.93
C PRO A 277 -13.25 10.57 -3.70
N ASN A 278 -14.23 10.12 -2.91
CA ASN A 278 -15.45 10.87 -2.62
C ASN A 278 -15.79 10.88 -1.11
N LEU A 279 -14.84 10.48 -0.27
CA LEU A 279 -14.99 10.42 1.18
C LEU A 279 -13.98 11.32 1.86
N THR A 280 -14.43 12.06 2.88
CA THR A 280 -13.57 12.84 3.78
C THR A 280 -13.13 12.05 5.02
N VAL A 281 -13.75 10.89 5.24
CA VAL A 281 -13.43 9.96 6.33
C VAL A 281 -13.40 8.55 5.77
N SER A 282 -12.28 7.86 5.92
CA SER A 282 -12.16 6.47 5.49
C SER A 282 -11.34 5.64 6.47
N GLN A 283 -11.60 4.34 6.50
CA GLN A 283 -10.88 3.38 7.32
C GLN A 283 -10.65 2.10 6.53
N LEU A 284 -9.50 1.49 6.74
CA LEU A 284 -9.13 0.21 6.16
C LEU A 284 -8.41 -0.64 7.20
N LYS A 285 -8.95 -1.83 7.46
CA LYS A 285 -8.28 -2.86 8.25
C LYS A 285 -7.74 -3.91 7.30
N ILE A 286 -6.46 -4.27 7.45
CA ILE A 286 -5.80 -5.24 6.59
C ILE A 286 -5.13 -6.28 7.47
N THR A 287 -5.24 -7.56 7.11
CA THR A 287 -4.49 -8.63 7.75
C THR A 287 -3.76 -9.43 6.68
N LEU A 288 -2.45 -9.57 6.88
CA LEU A 288 -1.55 -10.34 6.03
C LEU A 288 -1.24 -11.65 6.74
N PHE A 289 -1.67 -12.77 6.14
CA PHE A 289 -1.53 -14.13 6.64
C PHE A 289 -0.56 -14.91 5.76
N PRO A 290 0.75 -14.87 6.04
CA PRO A 290 1.71 -15.55 5.21
C PRO A 290 1.99 -16.96 5.74
N THR A 291 2.19 -17.93 4.85
CA THR A 291 2.55 -19.32 5.16
C THR A 291 3.65 -19.79 4.21
N LEU A 292 4.68 -20.47 4.71
CA LEU A 292 5.73 -21.09 3.87
C LEU A 292 5.26 -22.45 3.32
N LEU A 293 5.77 -22.82 2.13
CA LEU A 293 5.54 -24.10 1.47
C LEU A 293 6.67 -25.10 1.70
#